data_AF-A0A503AI61-F1
#
_entry.id   AF-A0A503AI61-F1
#
_cell.length_a   1.000
_cell.length_b   1.000
_cell.length_c   1.000
_cell.angle_alpha   90.00
_cell.angle_beta   90.00
_cell.angle_gamma   90.00
#
_symmetry.space_group_name_H-M   'P 1'
#
loop_
_entity.id
_entity.type
_entity.pdbx_description
1 polymer ?
#
loop_
_entity_poly.entity_id
_entity_poly.type
_entity_poly.pdbx_seq_one_letter_code
_entity_poly.pdbx_strand_id
1 'polypeptide(L)'
;MSTAGSMSSTTSSCGRRIRIFSTSIRRRRSRRWSRSSRRVGRPTDAGSNLMFVSQNTTPFLAETFPYQDKHCAKFCVAVVRATYDVDEHGNCTPSKQQSPFVYADTHYGDPEFTSIRVETDFAPIKPKCEVLLDAVAMAPQGRQAEEIEVRLVGPGLDKRAVVTGQRRWFRGGLGIQASRPTPFVSMPLAWHLAFGGTDRTDPDPAKHRSDAINPIGSGYLAGQGNIDGTPLPCVENPQSRMRIWNDRPHPVGFGPVPRFAKERARYAGTYDKHWMENVLPFLPQDFDDRYFQAAPEDQWLERLSEGMMFGCAGMNKGGIFKVKLPALSVPVRFMYDDRTEHKVATPDTLTIVPHEGRIVLVGRVGTKLPRKFVKLQQVKVGRDPEPIYPKPHYAGLKEAVAALAKMRRRR
;
A
#
# COMPACT_ATOMS: atom_id res chain seq x y z
N MET A 1 21.25 46.71 61.62
CA MET A 1 22.38 47.66 61.51
C MET A 1 23.06 47.39 60.18
N SER A 2 22.58 48.05 59.12
CA SER A 2 23.19 49.26 58.51
C SER A 2 24.02 48.84 57.29
N THR A 3 23.48 48.93 56.05
CA THR A 3 23.65 50.03 55.05
C THR A 3 25.11 50.16 54.56
N ALA A 4 25.48 50.36 53.30
CA ALA A 4 24.87 50.75 52.02
C ALA A 4 25.87 50.30 50.89
N GLY A 5 25.55 50.16 49.60
CA GLY A 5 25.24 51.21 48.62
C GLY A 5 26.22 51.13 47.43
N SER A 6 25.83 50.51 46.32
CA SER A 6 25.60 51.12 44.98
C SER A 6 26.79 51.80 44.29
N MET A 7 27.13 51.34 43.07
CA MET A 7 27.29 52.25 41.93
C MET A 7 27.19 51.50 40.59
N SER A 8 26.30 52.03 39.75
CA SER A 8 26.04 51.72 38.36
C SER A 8 27.01 52.44 37.41
N SER A 9 27.36 51.83 36.28
CA SER A 9 27.75 52.58 35.09
C SER A 9 27.31 51.87 33.80
N THR A 10 26.36 52.53 33.15
CA THR A 10 25.79 52.26 31.83
C THR A 10 26.73 52.80 30.74
N THR A 11 26.95 52.04 29.67
CA THR A 11 27.35 52.58 28.37
C THR A 11 26.61 51.88 27.24
N SER A 12 25.95 52.71 26.44
CA SER A 12 25.13 52.40 25.27
C SER A 12 25.88 52.64 23.96
N SER A 13 25.75 51.75 22.97
CA SER A 13 25.64 52.09 21.53
C SER A 13 25.07 50.86 20.78
N CYS A 14 23.84 50.93 20.24
CA CYS A 14 23.47 51.30 18.86
C CYS A 14 24.10 50.36 17.80
N GLY A 15 23.44 49.29 17.34
CA GLY A 15 22.45 49.25 16.24
C GLY A 15 22.98 48.29 15.16
N ARG A 16 22.31 47.20 14.75
CA ARG A 16 21.20 47.16 13.79
C ARG A 16 20.48 45.80 13.84
N ARG A 17 19.15 45.87 13.72
CA ARG A 17 18.18 44.77 13.71
C ARG A 17 18.06 44.16 12.31
N ILE A 18 17.93 42.83 12.22
CA ILE A 18 17.20 42.15 11.15
C ILE A 18 15.90 41.60 11.75
N ARG A 19 14.76 42.01 11.19
CA ARG A 19 13.41 41.68 11.65
C ARG A 19 13.00 40.31 11.10
N ILE A 20 12.59 39.40 11.99
CA ILE A 20 11.72 38.26 11.63
C ILE A 20 10.35 38.57 12.25
N PHE A 21 9.33 38.70 11.40
CA PHE A 21 7.96 38.97 11.82
C PHE A 21 7.34 37.71 12.44
N SER A 22 7.10 37.78 13.75
CA SER A 22 6.18 36.90 14.48
C SER A 22 4.83 37.61 14.56
N THR A 23 3.79 37.04 13.96
CA THR A 23 2.42 37.51 14.12
C THR A 23 1.71 36.69 15.18
N SER A 24 1.61 37.27 16.37
CA SER A 24 0.77 36.81 17.48
C SER A 24 -0.72 36.97 17.13
N ILE A 25 -1.49 35.89 17.31
CA ILE A 25 -2.96 35.88 17.20
C ILE A 25 -3.56 36.61 18.40
N ARG A 26 -4.18 37.77 18.17
CA ARG A 26 -5.02 38.48 19.14
C ARG A 26 -6.48 37.98 19.02
N ARG A 27 -6.99 37.40 20.11
CA ARG A 27 -8.43 37.16 20.33
C ARG A 27 -9.20 38.47 20.23
N ARG A 28 -10.24 38.53 19.38
CA ARG A 28 -11.26 39.58 19.40
C ARG A 28 -12.66 38.98 19.41
N ARG A 29 -13.50 39.63 20.24
CA ARG A 29 -14.82 39.23 20.72
C ARG A 29 -15.87 39.01 19.64
N SER A 30 -16.82 38.15 20.00
CA SER A 30 -18.08 37.84 19.34
C SER A 30 -18.92 39.07 19.00
N ARG A 31 -19.44 39.11 17.77
CA ARG A 31 -20.59 39.93 17.39
C ARG A 31 -21.63 39.06 16.70
N ARG A 32 -22.80 39.00 17.33
CA ARG A 32 -24.05 38.36 16.93
C ARG A 32 -24.59 39.09 15.69
N TRP A 33 -24.86 38.38 14.60
CA TRP A 33 -25.61 38.91 13.45
C TRP A 33 -26.80 38.00 13.13
N SER A 34 -27.90 38.68 12.86
CA SER A 34 -29.28 38.22 12.75
C SER A 34 -29.57 37.40 11.51
N ARG A 35 -30.56 36.50 11.65
CA ARG A 35 -31.23 35.79 10.54
C ARG A 35 -31.75 36.77 9.49
N SER A 36 -31.31 36.61 8.24
CA SER A 36 -32.08 37.06 7.07
C SER A 36 -32.10 35.92 6.05
N SER A 37 -33.30 35.49 5.71
CA SER A 37 -33.59 34.48 4.70
C SER A 37 -33.36 35.07 3.31
N ARG A 38 -32.35 34.56 2.59
CA ARG A 38 -32.26 34.70 1.14
C ARG A 38 -32.26 33.30 0.53
N ARG A 39 -33.25 33.06 -0.34
CA ARG A 39 -33.35 31.86 -1.17
C ARG A 39 -32.05 31.73 -1.97
N VAL A 40 -31.29 30.67 -1.71
CA VAL A 40 -30.17 30.27 -2.54
C VAL A 40 -30.75 29.46 -3.70
N GLY A 41 -30.59 29.98 -4.91
CA GLY A 41 -30.96 29.30 -6.14
C GLY A 41 -30.19 27.99 -6.28
N ARG A 42 -30.86 26.97 -6.86
CA ARG A 42 -30.24 25.71 -7.26
C ARG A 42 -29.01 25.99 -8.14
N PRO A 43 -27.85 25.38 -7.85
CA PRO A 43 -26.79 25.30 -8.85
C PRO A 43 -27.30 24.40 -9.98
N THR A 44 -27.41 24.96 -11.18
CA THR A 44 -27.63 24.25 -12.43
C THR A 44 -26.47 23.30 -12.71
N ASP A 45 -26.81 22.08 -13.12
CA ASP A 45 -25.93 21.05 -13.65
C ASP A 45 -24.89 21.62 -14.63
N ALA A 46 -23.64 21.65 -14.20
CA ALA A 46 -22.47 21.64 -15.08
C ALA A 46 -21.70 20.36 -14.74
N GLY A 47 -22.02 19.30 -15.48
CA GLY A 47 -21.59 17.94 -15.21
C GLY A 47 -20.08 17.79 -15.12
N SER A 48 -19.59 17.56 -13.90
CA SER A 48 -18.44 16.69 -13.71
C SER A 48 -18.86 15.30 -14.17
N ASN A 49 -18.52 14.91 -15.40
CA ASN A 49 -18.51 13.51 -15.81
C ASN A 49 -17.48 12.79 -14.95
N LEU A 50 -17.88 12.42 -13.73
CA LEU A 50 -17.13 11.54 -12.87
C LEU A 50 -16.93 10.25 -13.68
N MET A 51 -15.69 9.84 -13.92
CA MET A 51 -15.42 8.58 -14.61
C MET A 51 -15.81 7.47 -13.63
N PHE A 52 -16.90 6.76 -13.91
CA PHE A 52 -17.38 5.64 -13.10
C PHE A 52 -17.46 4.36 -13.95
N VAL A 53 -17.34 3.22 -13.29
CA VAL A 53 -17.66 1.93 -13.90
C VAL A 53 -19.18 1.86 -14.06
N SER A 54 -19.66 2.00 -15.30
CA SER A 54 -21.09 2.06 -15.60
C SER A 54 -21.78 0.71 -15.59
N GLN A 55 -21.00 -0.37 -15.71
CA GLN A 55 -21.47 -1.74 -15.61
C GLN A 55 -20.33 -2.63 -15.14
N ASN A 56 -20.61 -3.50 -14.16
CA ASN A 56 -19.71 -4.56 -13.73
C ASN A 56 -20.50 -5.87 -13.69
N THR A 57 -20.16 -6.81 -14.58
CA THR A 57 -20.79 -8.15 -14.64
C THR A 57 -19.94 -9.23 -13.96
N THR A 58 -18.85 -8.84 -13.31
CA THR A 58 -17.99 -9.75 -12.54
C THR A 58 -18.42 -9.81 -11.08
N PRO A 59 -18.06 -10.86 -10.33
CA PRO A 59 -18.25 -10.89 -8.87
C PRO A 59 -17.21 -10.05 -8.10
N PHE A 60 -16.33 -9.32 -8.79
CA PHE A 60 -15.20 -8.60 -8.21
C PHE A 60 -15.49 -7.10 -8.15
N LEU A 61 -14.68 -6.37 -7.35
CA LEU A 61 -14.76 -4.92 -7.31
C LEU A 61 -14.07 -4.32 -8.53
N ALA A 62 -14.64 -3.25 -9.07
CA ALA A 62 -14.07 -2.53 -10.20
C ALA A 62 -14.31 -1.03 -10.06
N GLU A 63 -13.28 -0.24 -10.36
CA GLU A 63 -13.33 1.22 -10.28
C GLU A 63 -12.44 1.86 -11.36
N THR A 64 -12.61 3.15 -11.59
CA THR A 64 -11.78 3.93 -12.49
C THR A 64 -11.21 5.17 -11.82
N PHE A 65 -10.00 5.57 -12.20
CA PHE A 65 -9.38 6.81 -11.74
C PHE A 65 -8.56 7.48 -12.85
N PRO A 66 -8.40 8.82 -12.82
CA PRO A 66 -7.57 9.53 -13.76
C PRO A 66 -6.08 9.44 -13.36
N TYR A 67 -5.21 9.39 -14.36
CA TYR A 67 -3.76 9.50 -14.20
C TYR A 67 -3.17 10.45 -15.26
N GLN A 68 -2.10 11.15 -14.92
CA GLN A 68 -1.30 11.90 -15.88
C GLN A 68 0.15 11.46 -15.79
N ASP A 69 0.74 11.04 -16.90
CA ASP A 69 2.13 10.61 -16.97
C ASP A 69 3.12 11.78 -17.05
N LYS A 70 4.42 11.46 -17.03
CA LYS A 70 5.53 12.41 -17.19
C LYS A 70 5.56 13.15 -18.53
N HIS A 71 4.85 12.65 -19.55
CA HIS A 71 4.69 13.31 -20.84
C HIS A 71 3.39 14.12 -20.92
N CYS A 72 2.75 14.36 -19.76
CA CYS A 72 1.49 15.07 -19.60
C CYS A 72 0.30 14.40 -20.32
N ALA A 73 0.44 13.15 -20.76
CA ALA A 73 -0.67 12.38 -21.32
C ALA A 73 -1.61 11.94 -20.20
N LYS A 74 -2.90 12.18 -20.40
CA LYS A 74 -3.95 11.82 -19.46
C LYS A 74 -4.47 10.42 -19.77
N PHE A 75 -4.79 9.66 -18.74
CA PHE A 75 -5.32 8.30 -18.84
C PHE A 75 -6.54 8.15 -17.94
N CYS A 76 -7.47 7.29 -18.34
CA CYS A 76 -8.43 6.66 -17.45
C CYS A 76 -7.95 5.24 -17.18
N VAL A 77 -7.67 4.92 -15.92
CA VAL A 77 -7.22 3.59 -15.49
C VAL A 77 -8.40 2.88 -14.85
N ALA A 78 -8.72 1.69 -15.34
CA ALA A 78 -9.65 0.78 -14.68
C ALA A 78 -8.85 -0.20 -13.81
N VAL A 79 -9.28 -0.38 -12.56
CA VAL A 79 -8.73 -1.33 -11.61
C VAL A 79 -9.78 -2.37 -11.26
N VAL A 80 -9.40 -3.64 -11.25
CA VAL A 80 -10.23 -4.77 -10.80
C VAL A 80 -9.55 -5.40 -9.60
N ARG A 81 -10.27 -5.52 -8.49
CA ARG A 81 -9.79 -6.14 -7.24
C ARG A 81 -10.62 -7.38 -6.95
N ALA A 82 -9.98 -8.54 -7.00
CA ALA A 82 -10.59 -9.85 -6.87
C ALA A 82 -10.06 -10.57 -5.63
N THR A 83 -10.93 -10.73 -4.62
CA THR A 83 -10.63 -11.49 -3.40
C THR A 83 -11.09 -12.94 -3.56
N TYR A 84 -10.22 -13.88 -3.21
CA TYR A 84 -10.50 -15.31 -3.21
C TYR A 84 -10.24 -15.91 -1.82
N ASP A 85 -11.15 -16.78 -1.39
CA ASP A 85 -10.91 -17.70 -0.28
C ASP A 85 -10.15 -18.93 -0.83
N VAL A 86 -9.21 -19.45 -0.05
CA VAL A 86 -8.29 -20.53 -0.44
C VAL A 86 -8.50 -21.73 0.49
N ASP A 87 -8.76 -22.90 -0.11
CA ASP A 87 -8.93 -24.15 0.64
C ASP A 87 -7.59 -24.79 1.06
N GLU A 88 -7.64 -25.87 1.85
CA GLU A 88 -6.45 -26.61 2.31
C GLU A 88 -5.63 -27.24 1.18
N HIS A 89 -6.23 -27.44 0.00
CA HIS A 89 -5.57 -27.93 -1.20
C HIS A 89 -4.95 -26.79 -2.03
N GLY A 90 -5.20 -25.54 -1.67
CA GLY A 90 -4.73 -24.34 -2.35
C GLY A 90 -5.61 -23.92 -3.53
N ASN A 91 -6.82 -24.47 -3.67
CA ASN A 91 -7.76 -24.01 -4.69
C ASN A 91 -8.45 -22.72 -4.25
N CYS A 92 -8.64 -21.82 -5.21
CA CYS A 92 -9.24 -20.51 -4.98
C CYS A 92 -10.71 -20.49 -5.41
N THR A 93 -11.58 -19.96 -4.55
CA THR A 93 -12.97 -19.63 -4.90
C THR A 93 -13.20 -18.15 -4.66
N PRO A 94 -13.86 -17.41 -5.59
CA PRO A 94 -14.21 -16.01 -5.36
C PRO A 94 -14.92 -15.84 -4.01
N SER A 95 -14.40 -14.96 -3.16
CA SER A 95 -14.97 -14.79 -1.83
C SER A 95 -16.36 -14.17 -1.91
N LYS A 96 -17.28 -14.67 -1.08
CA LYS A 96 -18.64 -14.09 -0.95
C LYS A 96 -18.58 -12.64 -0.49
N GLN A 97 -17.57 -12.30 0.33
CA GLN A 97 -17.31 -10.95 0.79
C GLN A 97 -16.00 -10.47 0.19
N GLN A 98 -16.09 -9.58 -0.80
CA GLN A 98 -14.92 -8.97 -1.40
C GLN A 98 -14.27 -7.98 -0.42
N SER A 99 -12.94 -7.98 -0.36
CA SER A 99 -12.19 -6.97 0.39
C SER A 99 -12.34 -5.62 -0.30
N PRO A 100 -12.71 -4.54 0.40
CA PRO A 100 -12.90 -3.23 -0.22
C PRO A 100 -11.60 -2.71 -0.86
N PHE A 101 -11.75 -1.74 -1.76
CA PHE A 101 -10.61 -0.99 -2.30
C PHE A 101 -9.86 -0.26 -1.19
N VAL A 102 -8.54 -0.23 -1.32
CA VAL A 102 -7.65 0.57 -0.49
C VAL A 102 -7.40 1.88 -1.22
N TYR A 103 -8.07 2.95 -0.80
CA TYR A 103 -7.96 4.27 -1.43
C TYR A 103 -6.69 5.02 -1.01
N ALA A 104 -6.24 4.81 0.23
CA ALA A 104 -5.02 5.37 0.79
C ALA A 104 -4.26 4.29 1.56
N ASP A 105 -2.94 4.44 1.62
CA ASP A 105 -2.07 3.48 2.31
C ASP A 105 -2.52 3.28 3.76
N THR A 106 -2.77 2.03 4.11
CA THR A 106 -3.11 1.62 5.48
C THR A 106 -1.85 1.21 6.21
N HIS A 107 -1.80 1.49 7.51
CA HIS A 107 -0.63 1.23 8.36
C HIS A 107 -1.02 0.25 9.48
N TYR A 108 -0.03 -0.43 10.07
CA TYR A 108 -0.29 -1.32 11.22
C TYR A 108 -0.78 -0.57 12.46
N GLY A 109 -0.47 0.72 12.56
CA GLY A 109 -0.91 1.63 13.60
C GLY A 109 -0.68 3.06 13.17
N ASP A 110 -0.04 3.86 14.02
CA ASP A 110 0.33 5.24 13.70
C ASP A 110 1.33 5.28 12.53
N PRO A 111 1.05 6.01 11.43
CA PRO A 111 1.97 6.15 10.30
C PRO A 111 3.33 6.76 10.64
N GLU A 112 3.47 7.48 11.76
CA GLU A 112 4.78 8.00 12.20
C GLU A 112 5.72 6.86 12.66
N PHE A 113 5.15 5.79 13.24
CA PHE A 113 5.91 4.75 13.93
C PHE A 113 5.77 3.36 13.32
N THR A 114 4.79 3.16 12.44
CA THR A 114 4.49 1.85 11.86
C THR A 114 4.55 1.90 10.35
N SER A 115 4.99 0.79 9.77
CA SER A 115 5.06 0.63 8.32
C SER A 115 3.68 0.49 7.68
N ILE A 116 3.64 0.73 6.37
CA ILE A 116 2.50 0.40 5.51
C ILE A 116 2.18 -1.10 5.65
N ARG A 117 0.90 -1.41 5.85
CA ARG A 117 0.33 -2.75 5.83
C ARG A 117 -0.20 -3.10 4.43
N VAL A 118 -1.01 -2.22 3.86
CA VAL A 118 -1.55 -2.36 2.48
C VAL A 118 -1.44 -1.03 1.77
N GLU A 119 -0.78 -1.02 0.60
CA GLU A 119 -0.70 0.17 -0.27
C GLU A 119 -2.03 0.39 -1.02
N THR A 120 -2.28 1.63 -1.42
CA THR A 120 -3.37 2.01 -2.32
C THR A 120 -3.44 1.14 -3.59
N ASP A 121 -4.67 0.77 -3.97
CA ASP A 121 -4.94 0.06 -5.22
C ASP A 121 -4.76 0.96 -6.46
N PHE A 122 -4.71 2.28 -6.27
CA PHE A 122 -4.79 3.29 -7.32
C PHE A 122 -3.41 3.74 -7.84
N ALA A 123 -2.43 2.84 -7.82
CA ALA A 123 -1.22 2.99 -8.63
C ALA A 123 -1.59 2.85 -10.12
N PRO A 124 -1.18 3.78 -11.01
CA PRO A 124 -1.65 3.83 -12.39
C PRO A 124 -1.13 2.69 -13.27
N ILE A 125 0.10 2.24 -13.01
CA ILE A 125 0.79 1.20 -13.77
C ILE A 125 1.75 0.44 -12.85
N LYS A 126 1.92 -0.85 -13.11
CA LYS A 126 2.91 -1.72 -12.47
C LYS A 126 3.77 -2.35 -13.58
N PRO A 127 5.03 -1.90 -13.80
CA PRO A 127 5.86 -2.39 -14.91
C PRO A 127 6.24 -3.88 -14.81
N LYS A 128 6.15 -4.46 -13.61
CA LYS A 128 6.35 -5.88 -13.32
C LYS A 128 5.20 -6.36 -12.46
N CYS A 129 4.91 -7.65 -12.49
CA CYS A 129 4.03 -8.23 -11.50
C CYS A 129 4.71 -8.24 -10.13
N GLU A 130 3.94 -8.20 -9.05
CA GLU A 130 4.49 -8.21 -7.70
C GLU A 130 3.72 -9.13 -6.74
N VAL A 131 4.42 -9.68 -5.76
CA VAL A 131 3.83 -10.46 -4.66
C VAL A 131 4.03 -9.72 -3.35
N LEU A 132 2.95 -9.47 -2.63
CA LEU A 132 2.92 -8.82 -1.32
C LEU A 132 2.37 -9.79 -0.29
N LEU A 133 2.90 -9.74 0.94
CA LEU A 133 2.31 -10.42 2.10
C LEU A 133 1.69 -9.42 3.06
N ASP A 134 0.40 -9.61 3.37
CA ASP A 134 -0.17 -9.16 4.64
C ASP A 134 -0.22 -10.38 5.56
N ALA A 135 0.86 -10.58 6.31
CA ALA A 135 1.08 -11.81 7.05
C ALA A 135 1.55 -11.55 8.48
N VAL A 136 1.21 -12.52 9.33
CA VAL A 136 1.73 -12.65 10.68
C VAL A 136 2.52 -13.96 10.75
N ALA A 137 3.67 -13.92 11.41
CA ALA A 137 4.31 -15.11 11.96
C ALA A 137 3.35 -15.75 12.99
N MET A 138 3.12 -17.06 12.91
CA MET A 138 2.23 -17.79 13.82
C MET A 138 2.98 -18.95 14.48
N ALA A 139 2.99 -18.94 15.81
CA ALA A 139 3.59 -20.02 16.58
C ALA A 139 2.78 -21.33 16.41
N PRO A 140 3.45 -22.48 16.32
CA PRO A 140 2.82 -23.75 15.99
C PRO A 140 1.81 -24.17 17.07
N GLN A 141 0.67 -24.71 16.64
CA GLN A 141 -0.38 -25.25 17.53
C GLN A 141 -0.92 -24.23 18.55
N GLY A 142 -0.76 -22.92 18.29
CA GLY A 142 -1.20 -21.86 19.20
C GLY A 142 -0.41 -21.78 20.52
N ARG A 143 0.69 -22.52 20.65
CA ARG A 143 1.58 -22.44 21.82
C ARG A 143 2.56 -21.30 21.62
N GLN A 144 2.81 -20.53 22.68
CA GLN A 144 3.80 -19.45 22.62
C GLN A 144 5.17 -19.99 22.24
N ALA A 145 5.85 -19.29 21.34
CA ALA A 145 7.23 -19.55 20.96
C ALA A 145 8.07 -18.29 21.14
N GLU A 146 9.35 -18.46 21.45
CA GLU A 146 10.31 -17.34 21.50
C GLU A 146 10.83 -16.97 20.11
N GLU A 147 10.84 -17.94 19.19
CA GLU A 147 11.37 -17.80 17.83
C GLU A 147 10.68 -18.75 16.87
N ILE A 148 10.38 -18.28 15.65
CA ILE A 148 9.90 -19.12 14.54
C ILE A 148 10.56 -18.71 13.23
N GLU A 149 10.69 -19.64 12.28
CA GLU A 149 11.06 -19.32 10.90
C GLU A 149 9.80 -19.15 10.04
N VAL A 150 9.83 -18.16 9.15
CA VAL A 150 8.80 -17.97 8.12
C VAL A 150 9.43 -17.96 6.74
N ARG A 151 8.68 -18.43 5.74
CA ARG A 151 9.18 -18.56 4.37
C ARG A 151 8.09 -18.30 3.33
N LEU A 152 8.42 -17.51 2.31
CA LEU A 152 7.65 -17.33 1.08
C LEU A 152 8.36 -18.06 -0.06
N VAL A 153 7.63 -18.93 -0.76
CA VAL A 153 8.12 -19.63 -1.96
C VAL A 153 7.16 -19.48 -3.13
N GLY A 154 7.72 -19.45 -4.34
CA GLY A 154 6.99 -19.39 -5.60
C GLY A 154 7.96 -19.43 -6.78
N PRO A 155 7.50 -19.23 -8.02
CA PRO A 155 8.37 -19.19 -9.19
C PRO A 155 9.45 -18.10 -9.04
N GLY A 156 10.71 -18.51 -8.92
CA GLY A 156 11.85 -17.59 -8.72
C GLY A 156 11.92 -16.94 -7.33
N LEU A 157 11.08 -17.35 -6.38
CA LEU A 157 11.03 -16.80 -5.02
C LEU A 157 11.38 -17.86 -3.96
N ASP A 158 12.35 -17.55 -3.12
CA ASP A 158 12.61 -18.25 -1.84
C ASP A 158 13.12 -17.22 -0.82
N LYS A 159 12.19 -16.63 -0.08
CA LYS A 159 12.50 -15.58 0.91
C LYS A 159 12.16 -16.07 2.31
N ARG A 160 13.10 -15.87 3.24
CA ARG A 160 13.00 -16.37 4.62
C ARG A 160 13.28 -15.27 5.63
N ALA A 161 12.65 -15.39 6.79
CA ALA A 161 12.98 -14.59 7.96
C ALA A 161 12.88 -15.44 9.22
N VAL A 162 13.70 -15.09 10.22
CA VAL A 162 13.54 -15.55 11.59
C VAL A 162 12.77 -14.47 12.34
N VAL A 163 11.70 -14.87 13.00
CA VAL A 163 10.87 -14.00 13.80
C VAL A 163 11.06 -14.33 15.26
N THR A 164 11.71 -13.44 15.99
CA THR A 164 12.04 -13.58 17.41
C THR A 164 11.18 -12.62 18.22
N GLY A 165 10.67 -13.09 19.36
CA GLY A 165 9.90 -12.29 20.31
C GLY A 165 10.62 -10.99 20.70
N GLN A 166 9.87 -10.02 21.20
CA GLN A 166 10.42 -8.71 21.55
C GLN A 166 11.59 -8.84 22.52
N ARG A 167 12.70 -8.18 22.17
CA ARG A 167 13.93 -8.12 22.95
C ARG A 167 14.34 -6.66 23.12
N ARG A 168 15.07 -6.38 24.20
CA ARG A 168 15.67 -5.08 24.47
C ARG A 168 17.14 -5.22 24.83
N TRP A 169 17.93 -4.21 24.51
CA TRP A 169 19.29 -4.09 25.02
C TRP A 169 19.28 -3.67 26.49
N PHE A 170 20.23 -4.18 27.26
CA PHE A 170 20.52 -3.70 28.61
C PHE A 170 22.02 -3.82 28.90
N ARG A 171 22.53 -2.97 29.79
CA ARG A 171 23.90 -2.97 30.27
C ARG A 171 23.99 -3.86 31.50
N GLY A 172 24.58 -5.04 31.33
CA GLY A 172 24.89 -5.97 32.41
C GLY A 172 26.35 -5.87 32.87
N GLY A 173 26.71 -6.69 33.86
CA GLY A 173 28.10 -6.76 34.38
C GLY A 173 29.14 -7.25 33.35
N LEU A 174 28.70 -7.92 32.28
CA LEU A 174 29.54 -8.39 31.17
C LEU A 174 29.42 -7.52 29.91
N GLY A 175 28.87 -6.31 30.03
CA GLY A 175 28.65 -5.38 28.92
C GLY A 175 27.21 -5.37 28.42
N ILE A 176 27.02 -4.92 27.18
CA ILE A 176 25.70 -4.77 26.56
C ILE A 176 25.19 -6.15 26.12
N GLN A 177 23.99 -6.52 26.56
CA GLN A 177 23.38 -7.81 26.29
C GLN A 177 21.92 -7.65 25.86
N ALA A 178 21.43 -8.58 25.04
CA ALA A 178 20.02 -8.64 24.67
C ALA A 178 19.24 -9.40 25.75
N SER A 179 18.03 -8.94 26.06
CA SER A 179 17.09 -9.68 26.91
C SER A 179 16.73 -11.02 26.27
N ARG A 180 16.20 -11.96 27.08
CA ARG A 180 15.50 -13.12 26.53
C ARG A 180 14.31 -12.65 25.67
N PRO A 181 13.99 -13.34 24.57
CA PRO A 181 12.80 -13.03 23.78
C PRO A 181 11.54 -13.21 24.62
N THR A 182 10.59 -12.27 24.49
CA THR A 182 9.25 -12.45 25.05
C THR A 182 8.48 -13.46 24.19
N PRO A 183 8.00 -14.60 24.72
CA PRO A 183 7.24 -15.56 23.94
C PRO A 183 5.97 -14.96 23.32
N PHE A 184 5.63 -15.36 22.09
CA PHE A 184 4.48 -14.85 21.35
C PHE A 184 3.70 -15.97 20.67
N VAL A 185 2.39 -15.74 20.44
CA VAL A 185 1.54 -16.62 19.63
C VAL A 185 1.52 -16.17 18.18
N SER A 186 1.49 -14.86 17.95
CA SER A 186 1.58 -14.27 16.62
C SER A 186 2.33 -12.95 16.63
N MET A 187 2.94 -12.61 15.49
CA MET A 187 3.67 -11.35 15.32
C MET A 187 3.60 -10.87 13.86
N PRO A 188 3.30 -9.59 13.58
CA PRO A 188 3.29 -9.06 12.22
C PRO A 188 4.63 -9.18 11.50
N LEU A 189 4.61 -9.47 10.20
CA LEU A 189 5.79 -9.39 9.34
C LEU A 189 5.93 -7.98 8.75
N ALA A 190 6.25 -7.03 9.62
CA ALA A 190 6.20 -5.61 9.30
C ALA A 190 7.60 -4.97 9.30
N TRP A 191 7.82 -3.99 8.42
CA TRP A 191 9.12 -3.32 8.27
C TRP A 191 9.58 -2.59 9.54
N HIS A 192 8.66 -2.11 10.37
CA HIS A 192 9.00 -1.46 11.65
C HIS A 192 9.56 -2.44 12.70
N LEU A 193 9.37 -3.74 12.49
CA LEU A 193 9.94 -4.82 13.30
C LEU A 193 11.23 -5.39 12.69
N ALA A 194 11.60 -5.01 11.48
CA ALA A 194 12.87 -5.38 10.85
C ALA A 194 14.00 -4.43 11.28
N PHE A 195 15.25 -4.79 10.99
CA PHE A 195 16.40 -3.94 11.31
C PHE A 195 16.27 -2.52 10.74
N GLY A 196 16.75 -1.53 11.46
CA GLY A 196 16.78 -0.12 11.04
C GLY A 196 16.25 0.78 12.15
N GLY A 197 15.59 1.86 11.77
CA GLY A 197 14.97 2.81 12.70
C GLY A 197 15.73 4.12 12.82
N THR A 198 15.27 4.95 13.74
CA THR A 198 15.91 6.23 14.09
C THR A 198 16.35 6.18 15.54
N ASP A 199 17.65 6.36 15.78
CA ASP A 199 18.18 6.55 17.13
C ASP A 199 17.79 7.94 17.63
N ARG A 200 16.82 7.95 18.55
CA ARG A 200 16.31 9.14 19.24
C ARG A 200 16.76 9.19 20.70
N THR A 201 17.77 8.41 21.08
CA THR A 201 18.17 8.24 22.49
C THR A 201 18.95 9.43 23.04
N ASP A 202 19.58 10.24 22.19
CA ASP A 202 20.22 11.50 22.60
C ASP A 202 19.14 12.58 22.88
N PRO A 203 19.22 13.34 23.99
CA PRO A 203 18.27 14.41 24.27
C PRO A 203 18.32 15.56 23.26
N ASP A 204 19.41 15.73 22.51
CA ASP A 204 19.54 16.70 21.43
C ASP A 204 19.08 16.09 20.08
N PRO A 205 17.95 16.56 19.50
CA PRO A 205 17.46 16.06 18.22
C PRO A 205 18.44 16.22 17.06
N ALA A 206 19.38 17.18 17.13
CA ALA A 206 20.41 17.36 16.10
C ALA A 206 21.39 16.17 16.03
N LYS A 207 21.45 15.35 17.09
CA LYS A 207 22.28 14.15 17.17
C LYS A 207 21.52 12.88 16.81
N HIS A 208 20.20 12.96 16.56
CA HIS A 208 19.44 11.81 16.10
C HIS A 208 19.95 11.37 14.73
N ARG A 209 20.02 10.06 14.53
CA ARG A 209 20.48 9.45 13.28
C ARG A 209 19.51 8.36 12.88
N SER A 210 19.24 8.28 11.58
CA SER A 210 18.35 7.26 11.02
C SER A 210 19.13 6.29 10.17
N ASP A 211 18.71 5.02 10.19
CA ASP A 211 19.14 4.06 9.20
C ASP A 211 18.73 4.53 7.79
N ALA A 212 19.65 4.41 6.84
CA ALA A 212 19.44 4.92 5.48
C ALA A 212 18.57 4.00 4.60
N ILE A 213 18.34 2.75 5.01
CA ILE A 213 17.59 1.75 4.24
C ILE A 213 16.16 1.66 4.78
N ASN A 214 16.01 1.49 6.09
CA ASN A 214 14.74 1.30 6.78
C ASN A 214 14.62 2.22 8.02
N PRO A 215 14.37 3.53 7.84
CA PRO A 215 14.34 4.51 8.95
C PRO A 215 13.18 4.31 9.93
N ILE A 216 12.18 3.51 9.58
CA ILE A 216 11.03 3.15 10.43
C ILE A 216 11.25 1.83 11.20
N GLY A 217 12.36 1.14 10.97
CA GLY A 217 12.71 -0.15 11.58
C GLY A 217 13.02 -0.06 13.08
N SER A 218 13.57 -1.15 13.61
CA SER A 218 14.00 -1.29 15.00
C SER A 218 15.44 -1.79 15.11
N GLY A 219 16.18 -1.31 16.10
CA GLY A 219 17.53 -1.79 16.45
C GLY A 219 18.70 -0.92 16.00
N TYR A 220 18.48 0.12 15.19
CA TYR A 220 19.54 1.07 14.84
C TYR A 220 19.88 1.99 16.02
N LEU A 221 21.17 2.06 16.37
CA LEU A 221 21.72 2.95 17.39
C LEU A 221 23.01 3.60 16.86
N ALA A 222 23.12 4.91 16.97
CA ALA A 222 24.30 5.68 16.61
C ALA A 222 25.44 5.53 17.64
N GLY A 223 25.10 5.22 18.90
CA GLY A 223 26.06 5.02 19.97
C GLY A 223 25.52 4.23 21.15
N GLN A 224 26.38 3.97 22.13
CA GLN A 224 26.10 3.11 23.28
C GLN A 224 25.61 3.83 24.55
N GLY A 225 25.45 5.15 24.50
CA GLY A 225 25.23 5.99 25.68
C GLY A 225 23.93 5.66 26.41
N ASN A 226 22.81 5.70 25.68
CA ASN A 226 21.45 5.52 26.21
C ASN A 226 20.79 4.26 25.64
N ILE A 227 21.54 3.15 25.65
CA ILE A 227 21.12 1.89 25.02
C ILE A 227 20.10 1.09 25.85
N ASP A 228 20.04 1.30 27.15
CA ASP A 228 19.20 0.50 28.04
C ASP A 228 17.71 0.62 27.69
N GLY A 229 17.07 -0.53 27.50
CA GLY A 229 15.68 -0.63 27.11
C GLY A 229 15.42 -0.41 25.62
N THR A 230 16.42 -0.07 24.80
CA THR A 230 16.20 0.10 23.34
C THR A 230 15.84 -1.23 22.67
N PRO A 231 14.90 -1.25 21.70
CA PRO A 231 14.42 -2.48 21.10
C PRO A 231 15.42 -3.09 20.11
N LEU A 232 15.40 -4.42 20.01
CA LEU A 232 16.03 -5.16 18.90
C LEU A 232 15.00 -5.42 17.78
N PRO A 233 15.45 -5.67 16.54
CA PRO A 233 14.56 -6.17 15.50
C PRO A 233 13.96 -7.52 15.91
N CYS A 234 12.70 -7.72 15.53
CA CYS A 234 11.99 -8.96 15.72
C CYS A 234 11.94 -9.79 14.42
N VAL A 235 12.02 -9.15 13.25
CA VAL A 235 12.03 -9.81 11.95
C VAL A 235 13.43 -9.69 11.34
N GLU A 236 14.16 -10.79 11.27
CA GLU A 236 15.57 -10.80 10.90
C GLU A 236 15.85 -11.75 9.72
N ASN A 237 16.87 -11.44 8.92
CA ASN A 237 17.37 -12.40 7.94
C ASN A 237 18.11 -13.53 8.69
N PRO A 238 17.79 -14.82 8.45
CA PRO A 238 18.46 -15.94 9.14
C PRO A 238 19.98 -15.93 9.00
N GLN A 239 20.50 -15.42 7.88
CA GLN A 239 21.92 -15.39 7.57
C GLN A 239 22.63 -14.12 8.07
N SER A 240 21.87 -13.12 8.54
CA SER A 240 22.40 -11.82 8.98
C SER A 240 21.53 -11.29 10.12
N ARG A 241 21.73 -11.84 11.32
CA ARG A 241 21.02 -11.45 12.55
C ARG A 241 21.84 -10.47 13.37
N MET A 242 21.15 -9.62 14.12
CA MET A 242 21.75 -8.69 15.07
C MET A 242 22.14 -9.44 16.34
N ARG A 243 23.45 -9.60 16.58
CA ARG A 243 24.02 -10.30 17.75
C ARG A 243 24.58 -9.33 18.78
N ILE A 244 25.16 -8.23 18.31
CA ILE A 244 25.65 -7.12 19.13
C ILE A 244 25.02 -5.80 18.68
N TRP A 245 25.04 -4.79 19.55
CA TRP A 245 24.28 -3.54 19.35
C TRP A 245 24.70 -2.73 18.10
N ASN A 246 25.94 -2.90 17.65
CA ASN A 246 26.49 -2.19 16.49
C ASN A 246 26.47 -3.01 15.20
N ASP A 247 25.89 -4.21 15.20
CA ASP A 247 25.62 -4.93 13.95
C ASP A 247 24.69 -4.11 13.04
N ARG A 248 24.88 -4.24 11.72
CA ARG A 248 24.11 -3.55 10.68
C ARG A 248 23.59 -4.55 9.64
N PRO A 249 22.75 -5.52 10.03
CA PRO A 249 22.20 -6.49 9.08
C PRO A 249 21.30 -5.80 8.06
N HIS A 250 21.17 -6.37 6.86
CA HIS A 250 20.19 -5.88 5.90
C HIS A 250 18.76 -6.20 6.40
N PRO A 251 17.83 -5.23 6.37
CA PRO A 251 16.45 -5.48 6.75
C PRO A 251 15.78 -6.46 5.80
N VAL A 252 14.89 -7.29 6.33
CA VAL A 252 14.04 -8.20 5.55
C VAL A 252 12.58 -7.87 5.83
N GLY A 253 11.78 -7.78 4.77
CA GLY A 253 10.34 -7.51 4.86
C GLY A 253 9.60 -8.11 3.67
N PHE A 254 8.33 -8.44 3.86
CA PHE A 254 7.51 -9.13 2.84
C PHE A 254 6.35 -8.27 2.31
N GLY A 255 6.01 -7.21 3.03
CA GLY A 255 4.95 -6.27 2.68
C GLY A 255 5.46 -5.05 1.91
N PRO A 256 4.61 -4.02 1.71
CA PRO A 256 4.94 -2.86 0.90
C PRO A 256 6.14 -2.08 1.42
N VAL A 257 7.07 -1.75 0.52
CA VAL A 257 8.19 -0.84 0.76
C VAL A 257 7.66 0.61 0.70
N PRO A 258 7.91 1.46 1.71
CA PRO A 258 7.45 2.85 1.68
C PRO A 258 8.01 3.64 0.50
N ARG A 259 7.22 4.57 -0.05
CA ARG A 259 7.62 5.41 -1.22
C ARG A 259 8.88 6.25 -0.98
N PHE A 260 9.10 6.68 0.27
CA PHE A 260 10.29 7.45 0.66
C PHE A 260 11.54 6.57 0.80
N ALA A 261 11.40 5.24 0.89
CA ALA A 261 12.54 4.35 1.06
C ALA A 261 13.41 4.40 -0.20
N LYS A 262 14.74 4.34 -0.02
CA LYS A 262 15.73 4.50 -1.11
C LYS A 262 15.45 3.59 -2.31
N GLU A 263 14.96 2.38 -2.05
CA GLU A 263 14.60 1.39 -3.07
C GLU A 263 13.56 1.89 -4.09
N ARG A 264 12.61 2.72 -3.62
CA ARG A 264 11.57 3.33 -4.46
C ARG A 264 11.89 4.77 -4.81
N ALA A 265 12.40 5.57 -3.86
CA ALA A 265 12.70 6.98 -4.06
C ALA A 265 13.67 7.24 -5.23
N ARG A 266 14.59 6.30 -5.51
CA ARG A 266 15.47 6.35 -6.69
C ARG A 266 14.75 6.43 -8.04
N TYR A 267 13.47 6.03 -8.09
CA TYR A 267 12.63 6.05 -9.30
C TYR A 267 11.73 7.30 -9.37
N ALA A 268 11.73 8.16 -8.36
CA ALA A 268 10.88 9.35 -8.33
C ALA A 268 11.32 10.43 -9.34
N GLY A 269 12.53 10.33 -9.90
CA GLY A 269 13.13 11.34 -10.77
C GLY A 269 13.76 12.50 -9.99
N THR A 270 14.24 13.50 -10.73
CA THR A 270 15.00 14.62 -10.19
C THR A 270 14.11 15.86 -9.98
N TYR A 271 13.99 16.31 -8.73
CA TYR A 271 13.21 17.50 -8.32
C TYR A 271 14.14 18.67 -7.96
N ASP A 272 14.92 19.15 -8.94
CA ASP A 272 15.87 20.25 -8.77
C ASP A 272 15.27 21.63 -9.11
N LYS A 273 16.11 22.66 -9.13
CA LYS A 273 15.71 24.02 -9.49
C LYS A 273 15.11 24.10 -10.91
N HIS A 274 15.64 23.32 -11.85
CA HIS A 274 15.11 23.30 -13.21
C HIS A 274 13.69 22.73 -13.23
N TRP A 275 13.44 21.64 -12.50
CA TRP A 275 12.09 21.11 -12.31
C TRP A 275 11.14 22.15 -11.71
N MET A 276 11.57 22.84 -10.64
CA MET A 276 10.75 23.87 -9.98
C MET A 276 10.37 25.03 -10.91
N GLU A 277 11.31 25.48 -11.75
CA GLU A 277 11.12 26.65 -12.62
C GLU A 277 10.42 26.33 -13.94
N ASN A 278 10.55 25.10 -14.47
CA ASN A 278 10.18 24.78 -15.85
C ASN A 278 9.25 23.56 -16.02
N VAL A 279 9.17 22.65 -15.04
CA VAL A 279 8.43 21.38 -15.16
C VAL A 279 7.22 21.32 -14.22
N LEU A 280 7.32 21.92 -13.03
CA LEU A 280 6.21 22.05 -12.07
C LEU A 280 4.94 22.54 -12.80
N PRO A 281 3.77 21.89 -12.63
CA PRO A 281 3.43 20.88 -11.62
C PRO A 281 3.54 19.41 -12.10
N PHE A 282 4.22 19.14 -13.22
CA PHE A 282 4.29 17.79 -13.81
C PHE A 282 5.42 16.93 -13.21
N LEU A 283 5.34 15.62 -13.44
CA LEU A 283 6.41 14.70 -13.05
C LEU A 283 7.72 15.02 -13.78
N PRO A 284 8.89 14.82 -13.14
CA PRO A 284 10.18 14.89 -13.82
C PRO A 284 10.24 13.98 -15.06
N GLN A 285 11.01 14.38 -16.07
CA GLN A 285 11.15 13.59 -17.31
C GLN A 285 11.87 12.25 -17.08
N ASP A 286 12.73 12.19 -16.07
CA ASP A 286 13.43 11.00 -15.60
C ASP A 286 12.63 10.18 -14.57
N PHE A 287 11.36 10.53 -14.29
CA PHE A 287 10.47 9.70 -13.48
C PHE A 287 10.35 8.29 -14.10
N ASP A 288 10.48 7.27 -13.27
CA ASP A 288 10.41 5.88 -13.67
C ASP A 288 9.19 5.20 -13.03
N ASP A 289 8.35 4.58 -13.86
CA ASP A 289 7.12 3.93 -13.42
C ASP A 289 7.37 2.78 -12.41
N ARG A 290 8.61 2.27 -12.28
CA ARG A 290 9.01 1.36 -11.19
C ARG A 290 8.81 1.98 -9.81
N TYR A 291 8.70 3.31 -9.68
CA TYR A 291 8.27 3.97 -8.45
C TYR A 291 6.93 3.44 -7.92
N PHE A 292 6.06 2.97 -8.82
CA PHE A 292 4.77 2.39 -8.44
C PHE A 292 4.86 0.96 -7.96
N GLN A 293 5.97 0.23 -8.11
CA GLN A 293 6.14 -1.09 -7.49
C GLN A 293 6.19 -0.94 -5.97
N ALA A 294 5.33 -1.68 -5.27
CA ALA A 294 5.20 -1.63 -3.83
C ALA A 294 5.99 -2.74 -3.15
N ALA A 295 6.01 -3.93 -3.77
CA ALA A 295 6.74 -5.05 -3.21
C ALA A 295 8.25 -4.80 -3.27
N PRO A 296 9.03 -5.43 -2.39
CA PRO A 296 10.48 -5.43 -2.50
C PRO A 296 10.90 -6.04 -3.84
N GLU A 297 12.04 -5.62 -4.38
CA GLU A 297 12.51 -6.02 -5.71
C GLU A 297 12.69 -7.54 -5.86
N ASP A 298 13.04 -8.23 -4.77
CA ASP A 298 13.15 -9.70 -4.71
C ASP A 298 11.79 -10.44 -4.75
N GLN A 299 10.67 -9.70 -4.82
CA GLN A 299 9.30 -10.22 -4.93
C GLN A 299 8.61 -9.76 -6.23
N TRP A 300 9.37 -9.30 -7.22
CA TRP A 300 8.87 -8.96 -8.56
C TRP A 300 8.94 -10.17 -9.49
N LEU A 301 7.95 -10.29 -10.37
CA LEU A 301 7.85 -11.34 -11.36
C LEU A 301 7.55 -10.77 -12.74
N GLU A 302 7.89 -11.52 -13.78
CA GLU A 302 7.50 -11.17 -15.15
C GLU A 302 6.00 -11.29 -15.39
N ARG A 303 5.33 -12.24 -14.72
CA ARG A 303 3.90 -12.53 -14.89
C ARG A 303 3.31 -13.24 -13.69
N LEU A 304 2.04 -12.97 -13.40
CA LEU A 304 1.17 -13.79 -12.55
C LEU A 304 0.20 -14.55 -13.45
N SER A 305 0.26 -15.88 -13.43
CA SER A 305 -0.55 -16.72 -14.32
C SER A 305 -1.29 -17.80 -13.57
N GLU A 306 -2.44 -18.20 -14.12
CA GLU A 306 -3.21 -19.33 -13.64
C GLU A 306 -2.33 -20.56 -13.46
N GLY A 307 -2.56 -21.30 -12.37
CA GLY A 307 -1.84 -22.54 -12.06
C GLY A 307 -0.49 -22.33 -11.37
N MET A 308 0.06 -21.10 -11.32
CA MET A 308 1.26 -20.82 -10.53
C MET A 308 1.01 -21.13 -9.05
N MET A 309 1.99 -21.77 -8.42
CA MET A 309 1.93 -22.18 -7.02
C MET A 309 2.76 -21.24 -6.15
N PHE A 310 2.17 -20.76 -5.06
CA PHE A 310 2.87 -20.04 -4.00
C PHE A 310 2.66 -20.75 -2.66
N GLY A 311 3.66 -20.66 -1.78
CA GLY A 311 3.64 -21.25 -0.45
C GLY A 311 4.14 -20.28 0.61
N CYS A 312 3.49 -20.28 1.77
CA CYS A 312 3.87 -19.52 2.94
C CYS A 312 3.97 -20.47 4.13
N ALA A 313 5.16 -20.63 4.71
CA ALA A 313 5.39 -21.44 5.92
C ALA A 313 5.48 -20.56 7.16
N GLY A 314 4.94 -21.02 8.28
CA GLY A 314 4.96 -20.33 9.57
C GLY A 314 4.01 -19.11 9.65
N MET A 315 3.09 -18.96 8.68
CA MET A 315 2.23 -17.78 8.55
C MET A 315 0.72 -18.08 8.67
N ASN A 316 0.36 -19.32 9.00
CA ASN A 316 -1.02 -19.75 9.23
C ASN A 316 -1.07 -20.82 10.34
N LYS A 317 -2.27 -21.09 10.86
CA LYS A 317 -2.47 -22.10 11.92
C LYS A 317 -2.03 -23.51 11.50
N GLY A 318 -2.18 -23.85 10.21
CA GLY A 318 -1.79 -25.15 9.64
C GLY A 318 -0.30 -25.31 9.37
N GLY A 319 0.53 -24.31 9.69
CA GLY A 319 1.98 -24.33 9.48
C GLY A 319 2.41 -24.06 8.03
N ILE A 320 1.67 -24.55 7.04
CA ILE A 320 1.88 -24.26 5.62
C ILE A 320 0.56 -23.78 5.01
N PHE A 321 0.62 -22.62 4.36
CA PHE A 321 -0.40 -22.12 3.45
C PHE A 321 0.12 -22.31 2.03
N LYS A 322 -0.72 -22.82 1.12
CA LYS A 322 -0.38 -22.96 -0.30
C LYS A 322 -1.53 -22.44 -1.13
N VAL A 323 -1.22 -21.89 -2.28
CA VAL A 323 -2.22 -21.38 -3.21
C VAL A 323 -1.81 -21.64 -4.65
N LYS A 324 -2.76 -22.13 -5.43
CA LYS A 324 -2.72 -22.22 -6.89
C LYS A 324 -3.48 -21.03 -7.44
N LEU A 325 -2.81 -20.16 -8.18
CA LEU A 325 -3.46 -18.94 -8.69
C LEU A 325 -4.63 -19.29 -9.62
N PRO A 326 -5.81 -18.66 -9.42
CA PRO A 326 -6.94 -18.79 -10.33
C PRO A 326 -6.70 -17.98 -11.61
N ALA A 327 -7.47 -18.28 -12.65
CA ALA A 327 -7.57 -17.37 -13.79
C ALA A 327 -8.20 -16.04 -13.35
N LEU A 328 -7.50 -14.94 -13.66
CA LEU A 328 -8.08 -13.60 -13.68
C LEU A 328 -7.81 -12.98 -15.04
N SER A 329 -8.85 -12.89 -15.86
CA SER A 329 -8.83 -12.27 -17.17
C SER A 329 -10.17 -11.56 -17.37
N VAL A 330 -10.18 -10.26 -17.11
CA VAL A 330 -11.42 -9.47 -17.05
C VAL A 330 -11.47 -8.51 -18.23
N PRO A 331 -12.38 -8.72 -19.19
CA PRO A 331 -12.59 -7.75 -20.26
C PRO A 331 -13.00 -6.39 -19.71
N VAL A 332 -12.38 -5.34 -20.20
CA VAL A 332 -12.71 -3.94 -19.89
C VAL A 332 -12.92 -3.20 -21.20
N ARG A 333 -14.07 -2.54 -21.33
CA ARG A 333 -14.43 -1.74 -22.50
C ARG A 333 -14.51 -0.28 -22.11
N PHE A 334 -13.69 0.53 -22.76
CA PHE A 334 -13.75 1.99 -22.69
C PHE A 334 -14.55 2.49 -23.88
N MET A 335 -15.80 2.88 -23.63
CA MET A 335 -16.72 3.32 -24.67
C MET A 335 -16.60 4.83 -24.83
N TYR A 336 -15.99 5.22 -25.94
CA TYR A 336 -16.00 6.59 -26.41
C TYR A 336 -17.26 6.82 -27.26
N ASP A 337 -17.48 8.06 -27.64
CA ASP A 337 -18.57 8.45 -28.54
C ASP A 337 -18.39 7.99 -29.98
N ASP A 338 -17.14 7.89 -30.43
CA ASP A 338 -16.76 7.56 -31.80
C ASP A 338 -16.25 6.11 -31.94
N ARG A 339 -15.84 5.48 -30.84
CA ARG A 339 -15.24 4.14 -30.83
C ARG A 339 -15.39 3.44 -29.48
N THR A 340 -15.11 2.14 -29.45
CA THR A 340 -14.91 1.38 -28.20
C THR A 340 -13.53 0.76 -28.19
N GLU A 341 -12.77 0.98 -27.13
CA GLU A 341 -11.50 0.29 -26.90
C GLU A 341 -11.74 -0.94 -26.01
N HIS A 342 -11.36 -2.11 -26.52
CA HIS A 342 -11.44 -3.38 -25.81
C HIS A 342 -10.08 -3.73 -25.23
N LYS A 343 -10.01 -3.92 -23.91
CA LYS A 343 -8.81 -4.34 -23.20
C LYS A 343 -9.13 -5.48 -22.24
N VAL A 344 -8.09 -6.07 -21.66
CA VAL A 344 -8.22 -7.13 -20.65
C VAL A 344 -7.36 -6.73 -19.45
N ALA A 345 -7.97 -6.71 -18.27
CA ALA A 345 -7.27 -6.61 -17.01
C ALA A 345 -6.78 -8.00 -16.60
N THR A 346 -5.46 -8.17 -16.58
CA THR A 346 -4.74 -9.32 -16.02
C THR A 346 -4.10 -8.93 -14.69
N PRO A 347 -3.85 -9.87 -13.77
CA PRO A 347 -3.29 -9.55 -12.47
C PRO A 347 -1.85 -9.03 -12.61
N ASP A 348 -1.57 -7.88 -11.99
CA ASP A 348 -0.24 -7.30 -11.82
C ASP A 348 0.20 -7.26 -10.34
N THR A 349 -0.72 -7.47 -9.41
CA THR A 349 -0.43 -7.57 -7.98
C THR A 349 -1.11 -8.81 -7.39
N LEU A 350 -0.34 -9.65 -6.71
CA LEU A 350 -0.83 -10.71 -5.83
C LEU A 350 -0.56 -10.30 -4.38
N THR A 351 -1.61 -10.14 -3.58
CA THR A 351 -1.47 -10.07 -2.11
C THR A 351 -1.90 -11.39 -1.51
N ILE A 352 -1.03 -12.01 -0.71
CA ILE A 352 -1.34 -13.24 0.02
C ILE A 352 -1.60 -12.90 1.49
N VAL A 353 -2.69 -13.41 2.05
CA VAL A 353 -3.10 -13.24 3.45
C VAL A 353 -3.22 -14.61 4.12
N PRO A 354 -2.09 -15.30 4.42
CA PRO A 354 -2.09 -16.73 4.74
C PRO A 354 -2.90 -17.07 5.99
N HIS A 355 -2.85 -16.20 7.00
CA HIS A 355 -3.53 -16.37 8.28
C HIS A 355 -5.05 -16.26 8.20
N GLU A 356 -5.58 -15.62 7.14
CA GLU A 356 -7.00 -15.57 6.83
C GLU A 356 -7.42 -16.60 5.78
N GLY A 357 -6.47 -17.35 5.20
CA GLY A 357 -6.77 -18.30 4.13
C GLY A 357 -7.22 -17.61 2.83
N ARG A 358 -6.62 -16.47 2.49
CA ARG A 358 -7.09 -15.61 1.37
C ARG A 358 -5.96 -15.13 0.46
N ILE A 359 -6.34 -14.81 -0.77
CA ILE A 359 -5.53 -13.99 -1.67
C ILE A 359 -6.37 -12.85 -2.27
N VAL A 360 -5.69 -11.79 -2.67
CA VAL A 360 -6.26 -10.71 -3.48
C VAL A 360 -5.42 -10.57 -4.74
N LEU A 361 -6.08 -10.64 -5.90
CA LEU A 361 -5.49 -10.29 -7.19
C LEU A 361 -6.00 -8.92 -7.60
N VAL A 362 -5.08 -8.04 -7.98
CA VAL A 362 -5.40 -6.75 -8.58
C VAL A 362 -4.88 -6.74 -10.01
N GLY A 363 -5.72 -6.28 -10.93
CA GLY A 363 -5.34 -6.06 -12.33
C GLY A 363 -5.72 -4.66 -12.77
N ARG A 364 -4.85 -4.02 -13.53
CA ARG A 364 -5.01 -2.64 -13.99
C ARG A 364 -4.91 -2.54 -15.49
N VAL A 365 -5.74 -1.69 -16.07
CA VAL A 365 -5.66 -1.41 -17.50
C VAL A 365 -6.11 0.01 -17.79
N GLY A 366 -5.28 0.77 -18.51
CA GLY A 366 -5.54 2.17 -18.82
C GLY A 366 -5.81 2.43 -20.29
N THR A 367 -6.63 3.44 -20.60
CA THR A 367 -6.77 4.02 -21.94
C THR A 367 -6.31 5.48 -21.92
N LYS A 368 -5.69 5.93 -23.02
CA LYS A 368 -5.23 7.32 -23.16
C LYS A 368 -6.41 8.21 -23.51
N LEU A 369 -6.59 9.28 -22.75
CA LEU A 369 -7.65 10.26 -22.97
C LEU A 369 -7.24 11.26 -24.07
N PRO A 370 -8.13 11.58 -25.02
CA PRO A 370 -7.85 12.56 -26.08
C PRO A 370 -7.72 14.00 -25.52
N ARG A 371 -6.96 14.84 -26.22
CA ARG A 371 -6.67 16.24 -25.80
C ARG A 371 -7.89 17.17 -25.88
N LYS A 372 -8.75 16.99 -26.90
CA LYS A 372 -10.02 17.71 -27.01
C LYS A 372 -11.00 17.08 -26.02
N PHE A 373 -11.89 17.88 -25.42
CA PHE A 373 -12.96 17.40 -24.55
C PHE A 373 -13.89 16.45 -25.32
N VAL A 374 -13.53 15.17 -25.41
CA VAL A 374 -14.34 14.15 -26.08
C VAL A 374 -14.33 12.85 -25.28
N LYS A 375 -15.40 12.72 -24.50
CA LYS A 375 -16.37 11.61 -24.49
C LYS A 375 -15.89 10.18 -24.18
N LEU A 376 -15.02 9.92 -23.20
CA LEU A 376 -15.17 8.62 -22.52
C LEU A 376 -16.54 8.63 -21.83
N GLN A 377 -17.51 7.89 -22.37
CA GLN A 377 -18.90 7.90 -21.90
C GLN A 377 -19.15 6.84 -20.83
N GLN A 378 -18.56 5.65 -21.03
CA GLN A 378 -18.82 4.49 -20.19
C GLN A 378 -17.57 3.64 -20.07
N VAL A 379 -17.40 3.04 -18.89
CA VAL A 379 -16.44 1.96 -18.67
C VAL A 379 -17.21 0.73 -18.21
N LYS A 380 -17.17 -0.33 -19.01
CA LYS A 380 -17.84 -1.60 -18.71
C LYS A 380 -16.80 -2.66 -18.37
N VAL A 381 -17.02 -3.36 -17.26
CA VAL A 381 -16.13 -4.39 -16.74
C VAL A 381 -16.85 -5.73 -16.74
N GLY A 382 -16.17 -6.75 -17.24
CA GLY A 382 -16.71 -8.08 -17.46
C GLY A 382 -17.31 -8.29 -18.85
N ARG A 383 -17.81 -9.51 -19.08
CA ARG A 383 -18.45 -9.90 -20.34
C ARG A 383 -19.80 -9.21 -20.49
N ASP A 384 -20.26 -9.04 -21.72
CA ASP A 384 -21.64 -8.65 -21.94
C ASP A 384 -22.57 -9.67 -21.28
N PRO A 385 -23.63 -9.23 -20.58
CA PRO A 385 -24.69 -10.14 -20.19
C PRO A 385 -25.20 -10.83 -21.45
N GLU A 386 -25.46 -12.13 -21.39
CA GLU A 386 -26.18 -12.78 -22.49
C GLU A 386 -27.50 -12.01 -22.71
N PRO A 387 -27.88 -11.75 -23.98
CA PRO A 387 -29.16 -11.14 -24.24
C PRO A 387 -30.23 -12.00 -23.57
N ILE A 388 -31.01 -11.41 -22.67
CA ILE A 388 -32.25 -12.05 -22.22
C ILE A 388 -33.17 -12.02 -23.43
N TYR A 389 -33.12 -13.07 -24.23
CA TYR A 389 -34.14 -13.28 -25.24
C TYR A 389 -35.46 -13.34 -24.49
N PRO A 390 -36.44 -12.46 -24.80
CA PRO A 390 -37.77 -12.62 -24.22
C PRO A 390 -38.20 -14.05 -24.49
N LYS A 391 -38.64 -14.76 -23.43
CA LYS A 391 -39.15 -16.12 -23.62
C LYS A 391 -40.16 -16.04 -24.76
N PRO A 392 -40.00 -16.82 -25.83
CA PRO A 392 -40.94 -16.76 -26.95
C PRO A 392 -42.35 -16.94 -26.40
N HIS A 393 -43.20 -15.94 -26.59
CA HIS A 393 -44.61 -16.04 -26.28
C HIS A 393 -45.24 -16.90 -27.38
N TYR A 394 -45.70 -18.08 -26.99
CA TYR A 394 -46.46 -18.96 -27.84
C TYR A 394 -47.94 -18.69 -27.61
N ALA A 395 -48.76 -18.65 -28.66
CA ALA A 395 -50.19 -18.39 -28.53
C ALA A 395 -50.93 -19.56 -27.83
N GLY A 396 -50.27 -20.72 -27.69
CA GLY A 396 -50.76 -21.83 -26.88
C GLY A 396 -49.74 -22.96 -26.70
N LEU A 397 -50.07 -23.94 -25.86
CA LEU A 397 -49.21 -25.07 -25.50
C LEU A 397 -48.75 -25.88 -26.73
N LYS A 398 -49.61 -26.04 -27.74
CA LYS A 398 -49.31 -26.77 -28.97
C LYS A 398 -48.18 -26.12 -29.77
N GLU A 399 -48.16 -24.79 -29.87
CA GLU A 399 -47.09 -24.04 -30.53
C GLU A 399 -45.78 -24.08 -29.74
N ALA A 400 -45.87 -24.00 -28.40
CA ALA A 400 -44.70 -24.11 -27.53
C ALA A 400 -44.00 -25.47 -27.71
N VAL A 401 -44.77 -26.56 -27.73
CA VAL A 401 -44.26 -27.93 -27.92
C VAL A 401 -43.66 -28.11 -29.31
N ALA A 402 -44.30 -27.60 -30.36
CA ALA A 402 -43.79 -27.67 -31.73
C ALA A 402 -42.47 -26.89 -31.91
N ALA A 403 -42.36 -25.71 -31.30
CA ALA A 403 -41.15 -24.89 -31.35
C ALA A 403 -39.97 -25.54 -30.58
N LEU A 404 -40.25 -26.11 -29.39
CA LEU A 404 -39.26 -26.87 -28.61
C LEU A 404 -38.78 -28.13 -29.34
N ALA A 405 -39.68 -28.85 -30.01
CA ALA A 405 -39.32 -30.01 -30.83
C ALA A 405 -38.42 -29.63 -32.03
N LYS A 406 -38.67 -28.46 -32.64
CA LYS A 406 -37.87 -27.94 -33.76
C LYS A 406 -36.47 -27.47 -33.32
N MET A 407 -36.35 -26.90 -32.12
CA MET A 407 -35.06 -26.54 -31.52
C MET A 407 -34.23 -27.77 -31.14
N ARG A 408 -34.86 -28.84 -30.63
CA ARG A 408 -34.17 -30.11 -30.29
C ARG A 408 -33.62 -30.87 -31.50
N ARG A 409 -34.17 -30.66 -32.71
CA ARG A 409 -33.67 -31.24 -33.97
C ARG A 409 -32.53 -30.46 -34.63
N ARG A 410 -32.21 -29.25 -34.14
CA ARG A 410 -31.16 -28.37 -34.66
C ARG A 410 -29.87 -28.38 -33.82
N ARG A 411 -29.91 -29.01 -32.65
CA ARG A 411 -28.72 -29.46 -31.91
C ARG A 411 -28.46 -30.90 -32.29
#